data_AF-A0A1P8FQW1-F1
#
_entry.id   AF-A0A1P8FQW1-F1
#
_cell.length_a   1.000
_cell.length_b   1.000
_cell.length_c   1.000
_cell.angle_alpha   90.00
_cell.angle_beta   90.00
_cell.angle_gamma   90.00
#
_symmetry.space_group_name_H-M   'P 1'
#
loop_
_entity.id
_entity.type
_entity.pdbx_description
1 polymer ?
#
loop_
_entity_poly.entity_id
_entity_poly.type
_entity_poly.pdbx_seq_one_letter_code
_entity_poly.pdbx_strand_id
1 'polypeptide(L)'
;MRDFDFLHGDWEVANRRLKQRHVGSTDWDEFPGLSSIRPVLGGLGNVDELRFPTRGWVDEGLPVRVRFYWTVLSDKRAHWEQAFSTDGEKTWETNWTMDFRRAEPEAPGLASTARSLL
;
A
#
# COMPACT_ATOMS: atom_id res chain seq x y z
N MET A 1 -3.31 19.06 -13.47
CA MET A 1 -3.19 17.59 -13.47
C MET A 1 -2.09 17.26 -12.49
N ARG A 2 -2.42 16.61 -11.37
CA ARG A 2 -1.46 16.04 -10.43
C ARG A 2 -1.07 14.64 -10.93
N ASP A 3 0.13 14.20 -10.57
CA ASP A 3 0.75 12.99 -11.14
C ASP A 3 -0.08 11.70 -10.96
N PHE A 4 -1.03 11.68 -10.01
CA PHE A 4 -1.86 10.52 -9.67
C PHE A 4 -3.35 10.69 -9.98
N ASP A 5 -3.76 11.78 -10.63
CA ASP A 5 -5.17 12.02 -10.95
C ASP A 5 -5.77 10.90 -11.83
N PHE A 6 -4.93 10.26 -12.63
CA PHE A 6 -5.34 9.15 -13.50
C PHE A 6 -5.84 7.94 -12.72
N LEU A 7 -5.46 7.77 -11.45
CA LEU A 7 -5.90 6.64 -10.64
C LEU A 7 -7.36 6.76 -10.22
N HIS A 8 -7.95 7.96 -10.23
CA HIS A 8 -9.32 8.15 -9.76
C HIS A 8 -10.33 7.44 -10.66
N GLY A 9 -11.26 6.70 -10.05
CA GLY A 9 -12.29 5.93 -10.74
C GLY A 9 -12.29 4.46 -10.34
N ASP A 10 -13.05 3.68 -11.09
CA ASP A 10 -13.22 2.24 -10.88
C ASP A 10 -12.32 1.44 -11.81
N TRP A 11 -11.68 0.41 -11.28
CA TRP A 11 -10.69 -0.42 -11.97
C TRP A 11 -10.99 -1.89 -11.82
N GLU A 12 -10.80 -2.65 -12.90
CA GLU A 12 -10.57 -4.09 -12.84
C GLU A 12 -9.09 -4.35 -12.57
N VAL A 13 -8.80 -5.20 -11.59
CA VAL A 13 -7.42 -5.47 -11.12
C VAL A 13 -7.09 -6.94 -11.31
N ALA A 14 -6.03 -7.22 -12.06
CA ALA A 14 -5.44 -8.56 -12.14
C ALA A 14 -4.35 -8.71 -11.08
N ASN A 15 -4.61 -9.52 -10.04
CA ASN A 15 -3.67 -9.72 -8.93
C ASN A 15 -2.85 -10.99 -9.14
N ARG A 16 -1.58 -10.92 -8.72
CA ARG A 16 -0.69 -12.07 -8.52
C ARG A 16 0.00 -11.94 -7.17
N ARG A 17 -0.09 -12.97 -6.32
CA ARG A 17 0.52 -13.01 -4.99
C ARG A 17 1.38 -14.26 -4.87
N LEU A 18 2.64 -14.15 -4.43
CA LEU A 18 3.44 -15.35 -4.12
C LEU A 18 2.76 -16.17 -3.03
N LYS A 19 2.66 -17.48 -3.23
CA LYS A 19 2.12 -18.40 -2.21
C LYS A 19 3.05 -18.53 -1.00
N GLN A 20 4.36 -18.42 -1.21
CA GLN A 20 5.38 -18.45 -0.17
C GLN A 20 6.44 -17.37 -0.44
N ARG A 21 6.82 -16.60 0.58
CA ARG A 21 7.75 -15.46 0.45
C ARG A 21 9.15 -15.84 0.92
N HIS A 22 10.18 -15.24 0.33
CA HIS A 22 11.59 -15.36 0.72
C HIS A 22 12.23 -16.76 0.64
N VAL A 23 11.59 -17.71 -0.05
CA VAL A 23 12.13 -19.07 -0.26
C VAL A 23 12.58 -19.32 -1.71
N GLY A 24 12.71 -18.24 -2.51
CA GLY A 24 12.95 -18.35 -3.95
C GLY A 24 11.77 -18.91 -4.75
N SER A 25 10.56 -18.92 -4.17
CA SER A 25 9.36 -19.42 -4.84
C SER A 25 9.00 -18.56 -6.05
N THR A 26 8.58 -19.24 -7.11
CA THR A 26 7.96 -18.66 -8.32
C THR A 26 6.51 -19.10 -8.48
N ASP A 27 5.92 -19.71 -7.45
CA ASP A 27 4.53 -20.16 -7.47
C ASP A 27 3.58 -19.00 -7.07
N TRP A 28 2.78 -18.58 -8.04
CA TRP A 28 1.88 -17.45 -7.93
C TRP A 28 0.44 -17.88 -7.75
N ASP A 29 -0.24 -17.13 -6.91
CA ASP A 29 -1.66 -17.19 -6.67
C ASP A 29 -2.33 -16.02 -7.38
N GLU A 30 -3.11 -16.30 -8.41
CA GLU A 30 -3.70 -15.28 -9.30
C GLU A 30 -5.20 -15.15 -9.05
N PHE A 31 -5.71 -13.92 -9.10
CA PHE A 31 -7.14 -13.64 -8.90
C PHE A 31 -7.58 -12.23 -9.34
N PRO A 32 -8.85 -12.07 -9.77
CA PRO A 32 -9.42 -10.77 -10.09
C PRO A 32 -9.74 -9.95 -8.83
N GLY A 33 -9.74 -8.63 -8.99
CA GLY A 33 -10.20 -7.65 -8.02
C GLY A 33 -10.86 -6.46 -8.70
N LEU A 34 -11.53 -5.65 -7.90
CA LEU A 34 -12.14 -4.39 -8.28
C LEU A 34 -11.61 -3.33 -7.31
N SER A 35 -11.16 -2.19 -7.82
CA SER A 35 -10.68 -1.06 -7.01
C SER A 35 -11.52 0.17 -7.32
N SER A 36 -11.84 0.96 -6.30
CA SER A 36 -12.50 2.26 -6.47
C SER A 36 -11.68 3.32 -5.75
N ILE A 37 -11.03 4.19 -6.53
CA ILE A 37 -10.08 5.17 -6.02
C ILE A 37 -10.71 6.55 -6.10
N ARG A 38 -10.70 7.28 -4.98
CA ARG A 38 -11.25 8.62 -4.89
C ARG A 38 -10.27 9.58 -4.22
N PRO A 39 -10.18 10.83 -4.69
CA PRO A 39 -9.38 11.85 -4.01
C PRO A 39 -10.02 12.20 -2.67
N VAL A 40 -9.18 12.52 -1.70
CA VAL A 40 -9.57 13.02 -0.38
C VAL A 40 -8.76 14.27 -0.02
N LEU A 41 -9.19 14.99 1.02
CA LEU A 41 -8.50 16.16 1.56
C LEU A 41 -8.18 17.23 0.49
N GLY A 42 -9.11 17.52 -0.43
CA GLY A 42 -8.87 18.48 -1.52
C GLY A 42 -7.82 17.99 -2.55
N GLY A 43 -7.73 16.67 -2.72
CA GLY A 43 -6.79 16.00 -3.64
C GLY A 43 -5.37 15.87 -3.09
N LEU A 44 -5.17 16.02 -1.78
CA LEU A 44 -3.88 15.82 -1.13
C LEU A 44 -3.60 14.35 -0.78
N GLY A 45 -4.58 13.48 -1.01
CA GLY A 45 -4.44 12.04 -0.90
C GLY A 45 -5.55 11.31 -1.64
N ASN A 46 -5.45 9.98 -1.65
CA ASN A 46 -6.43 9.08 -2.26
C ASN A 46 -6.88 8.02 -1.25
N VAL A 47 -8.15 7.66 -1.30
CA VAL A 47 -8.70 6.44 -0.71
C VAL A 47 -8.90 5.44 -1.84
N ASP A 48 -8.44 4.20 -1.65
CA ASP A 48 -8.72 3.07 -2.53
C ASP A 48 -9.51 2.02 -1.75
N GLU A 49 -10.67 1.64 -2.27
CA GLU A 49 -11.48 0.53 -1.78
C GLU A 49 -11.33 -0.69 -2.70
N LEU A 50 -10.67 -1.74 -2.21
CA LEU A 50 -10.53 -3.00 -2.96
C LEU A 50 -11.62 -4.02 -2.59
N ARG A 51 -12.16 -4.67 -3.62
CA ARG A 51 -13.07 -5.82 -3.53
C ARG A 51 -12.51 -6.97 -4.35
N PHE A 52 -12.64 -8.19 -3.87
CA PHE A 52 -12.12 -9.38 -4.55
C PHE A 52 -13.24 -10.40 -4.72
N PRO A 53 -13.97 -10.41 -5.85
CA PRO A 53 -15.21 -11.19 -5.99
C PRO A 53 -15.02 -12.69 -5.81
N THR A 54 -13.84 -13.21 -6.19
CA THR A 54 -13.51 -14.64 -6.11
C THR A 54 -12.80 -15.02 -4.82
N ARG A 55 -12.45 -14.03 -3.99
CA ARG A 55 -11.75 -14.22 -2.72
C ARG A 55 -12.30 -13.22 -1.73
N GLY A 56 -13.05 -13.67 -0.72
CA GLY A 56 -13.15 -12.84 0.48
C GLY A 56 -11.72 -12.62 0.96
N TRP A 57 -11.15 -11.43 0.79
CA TRP A 57 -9.89 -11.11 1.45
C TRP A 57 -10.21 -11.17 2.92
N VAL A 58 -9.71 -12.20 3.58
CA VAL A 58 -10.02 -12.43 4.97
C VAL A 58 -8.83 -12.09 5.83
N ASP A 59 -9.02 -11.21 6.80
CA ASP A 59 -8.16 -11.14 7.98
C ASP A 59 -8.82 -11.99 9.06
N GLU A 60 -8.08 -12.97 9.58
CA GLU A 60 -8.61 -13.99 10.50
C GLU A 60 -9.93 -14.69 10.07
N GLY A 61 -10.22 -14.75 8.77
CA GLY A 61 -11.46 -15.35 8.25
C GLY A 61 -12.60 -14.36 7.93
N LEU A 62 -12.42 -13.06 8.13
CA LEU A 62 -13.44 -12.03 7.89
C LEU A 62 -13.14 -11.14 6.68
N PRO A 63 -14.10 -10.92 5.75
CA PRO A 63 -13.90 -10.01 4.61
C PRO A 63 -13.39 -8.63 5.04
N VAL A 64 -12.22 -8.23 4.55
CA VAL A 64 -11.57 -6.95 4.86
C VAL A 64 -11.75 -6.00 3.70
N ARG A 65 -12.13 -4.78 4.03
CA ARG A 65 -11.95 -3.60 3.20
C ARG A 65 -10.75 -2.83 3.71
N VAL A 66 -9.95 -2.31 2.79
CA VAL A 66 -8.75 -1.53 3.10
C VAL A 66 -9.03 -0.09 2.71
N ARG A 67 -8.50 0.86 3.49
CA ARG A 67 -8.48 2.29 3.19
C ARG A 67 -7.08 2.82 3.40
N PHE A 68 -6.67 3.73 2.54
CA PHE A 68 -5.43 4.47 2.66
C PHE A 68 -5.72 5.95 2.80
N TYR A 69 -4.94 6.65 3.61
CA TYR A 69 -4.91 8.10 3.63
C TYR A 69 -3.49 8.61 3.43
N TRP A 70 -3.34 9.59 2.55
CA TRP A 70 -2.14 10.39 2.40
C TRP A 70 -2.45 11.82 2.85
N THR A 71 -1.63 12.34 3.75
CA THR A 71 -1.70 13.74 4.19
C THR A 71 -0.37 14.40 3.90
N VAL A 72 -0.37 15.36 2.98
CA VAL A 72 0.80 16.22 2.73
C VAL A 72 0.87 17.28 3.82
N LEU A 73 1.92 17.25 4.64
CA LEU A 73 2.12 18.20 5.74
C LEU A 73 2.97 19.40 5.31
N SER A 74 3.92 19.19 4.39
CA SER A 74 4.70 20.24 3.73
C SER A 74 5.34 19.70 2.44
N ASP A 75 6.14 20.53 1.76
CA ASP A 75 6.99 20.15 0.63
C ASP A 75 8.03 19.04 0.94
N LYS A 76 8.27 18.75 2.22
CA LYS A 76 9.28 17.78 2.69
C LYS A 76 8.72 16.75 3.67
N ARG A 77 7.43 16.80 3.97
CA ARG A 77 6.79 15.94 4.98
C ARG A 77 5.43 15.44 4.49
N ALA A 78 5.19 14.15 4.71
CA ALA A 78 3.88 13.55 4.52
C ALA A 78 3.60 12.53 5.63
N HIS A 79 2.33 12.29 5.89
CA HIS A 79 1.85 11.21 6.72
C HIS A 79 1.02 10.27 5.86
N TRP A 80 1.20 8.97 6.06
CA TRP A 80 0.39 7.94 5.43
C TRP A 80 -0.18 7.02 6.48
N GLU A 81 -1.42 6.58 6.28
CA GLU A 81 -2.01 5.53 7.11
C GLU A 81 -2.86 4.56 6.29
N GLN A 82 -2.92 3.33 6.79
CA GLN A 82 -3.79 2.26 6.32
C GLN A 82 -4.71 1.84 7.44
N ALA A 83 -5.98 1.64 7.09
CA ALA A 83 -6.97 1.06 8.00
C ALA A 83 -7.70 -0.12 7.35
N PHE A 84 -8.08 -1.09 8.17
CA PHE A 84 -8.92 -2.22 7.79
C PHE A 84 -10.32 -2.07 8.38
N SER A 85 -11.31 -2.59 7.65
CA SER A 85 -12.67 -2.76 8.14
C SER A 85 -13.14 -4.18 7.82
N THR A 86 -13.57 -4.91 8.84
CA THR A 86 -14.11 -6.28 8.72
C THR A 86 -15.63 -6.33 8.82
N ASP A 87 -16.29 -5.19 9.07
CA ASP A 87 -17.74 -5.08 9.35
C ASP A 87 -18.52 -4.34 8.26
N GLY A 88 -17.94 -4.22 7.07
CA GLY A 88 -18.55 -3.52 5.94
C GLY A 88 -18.50 -2.00 6.08
N GLU A 89 -17.35 -1.47 6.49
CA GLU A 89 -17.03 -0.04 6.63
C GLU A 89 -17.74 0.69 7.77
N LYS A 90 -18.40 -0.03 8.69
CA LYS A 90 -19.04 0.59 9.86
C LYS A 90 -18.00 1.07 10.85
N THR A 91 -16.92 0.32 11.01
CA THR A 91 -15.75 0.70 11.79
C THR A 91 -14.46 0.50 10.99
N TRP A 92 -13.42 1.24 11.37
CA TRP A 92 -12.10 1.21 10.74
C TRP A 92 -11.02 1.16 11.81
N GLU A 93 -10.10 0.20 11.69
CA GLU A 93 -8.91 0.09 12.53
C GLU A 93 -7.67 0.50 11.74
N THR A 94 -7.04 1.61 12.12
CA THR A 94 -5.72 1.99 11.59
C THR A 94 -4.67 1.01 12.13
N ASN A 95 -4.17 0.15 11.25
CA ASN A 95 -3.20 -0.89 11.62
C ASN A 95 -1.77 -0.56 11.15
N TRP A 96 -1.58 0.46 10.32
CA TRP A 96 -0.25 0.88 9.89
C TRP A 96 -0.20 2.36 9.57
N THR A 97 0.80 3.06 10.11
CA THR A 97 1.11 4.45 9.81
C THR A 97 2.57 4.61 9.39
N MET A 98 2.87 5.60 8.54
CA MET A 98 4.22 5.99 8.14
C MET A 98 4.36 7.51 8.13
N ASP A 99 5.45 8.02 8.70
CA ASP A 99 5.81 9.44 8.64
C ASP A 99 7.02 9.65 7.73
N PHE A 100 6.79 10.37 6.63
CA PHE A 100 7.81 10.66 5.65
C PHE A 100 8.50 11.99 5.99
N ARG A 101 9.83 11.96 5.93
CA ARG A 101 10.70 13.13 5.89
C ARG A 101 11.70 12.91 4.76
N ARG A 102 12.00 13.94 3.95
CA ARG A 102 13.08 13.82 2.95
C ARG A 102 14.40 13.53 3.66
N ALA A 103 15.07 12.47 3.23
CA ALA A 103 16.44 12.21 3.65
C ALA A 103 17.35 13.31 3.09
N GLU A 104 18.35 13.71 3.86
CA GLU A 104 19.49 14.43 3.30
C GLU A 104 20.28 13.45 2.41
N PRO A 105 20.93 13.94 1.35
CA PRO A 105 21.77 13.08 0.51
C PRO A 105 22.82 12.41 1.39
N GLU A 106 22.87 11.08 1.36
CA GLU A 106 23.92 10.34 2.03
C GLU A 106 25.27 10.78 1.40
N ALA A 107 26.19 11.27 2.23
CA ALA A 107 27.54 11.58 1.75
C ALA A 107 28.13 10.28 1.16
N PRO A 108 28.79 10.32 -0.02
CA PRO A 108 29.31 9.10 -0.64
C PRO A 108 30.26 8.38 0.33
N GLY A 109 29.80 7.22 0.83
CA GLY A 109 30.53 6.42 1.80
C GLY A 109 31.78 5.79 1.19
N LEU A 110 32.91 5.91 1.89
CA LEU A 110 34.11 5.12 1.64
C LEU A 110 33.73 3.63 1.70
N ALA A 111 33.91 2.92 0.58
CA ALA A 111 33.62 1.50 0.46
C ALA A 111 34.34 0.69 1.56
N SER A 112 33.56 -0.02 2.37
CA SER A 112 34.07 -1.01 3.33
C SER A 112 34.55 -2.24 2.55
N THR A 113 35.87 -2.42 2.44
CA THR A 113 36.49 -3.67 2.02
C THR A 113 36.46 -4.66 3.19
N ALA A 114 35.43 -5.50 3.24
CA ALA A 114 35.50 -6.73 4.02
C ALA A 114 36.39 -7.73 3.27
N ARG A 115 37.64 -7.89 3.74
CA ARG A 115 38.50 -9.03 3.35
C ARG A 115 37.91 -10.30 3.96
N SER A 116 37.51 -11.25 3.11
CA SER A 116 37.30 -12.64 3.51
C SER A 116 38.64 -13.25 3.94
N LEU A 117 38.70 -13.77 5.17
CA LEU A 117 39.76 -14.69 5.60
C LEU A 117 39.26 -16.11 5.35
N LEU A 118 40.07 -16.89 4.63
CA LEU A 118 40.06 -18.35 4.65
C LEU A 118 40.73 -18.85 5.93
#